data_AF-A0A0D6PF93-F1
#
_entry.id   AF-A0A0D6PF93-F1
#
_cell.length_a   1.000
_cell.length_b   1.000
_cell.length_c   1.000
_cell.angle_alpha   90.00
_cell.angle_beta   90.00
_cell.angle_gamma   90.00
#
_symmetry.space_group_name_H-M   'P 1'
#
loop_
_entity.id
_entity.type
_entity.pdbx_description
1 polymer ?
#
loop_
_entity_poly.entity_id
_entity_poly.type
_entity_poly.pdbx_seq_one_letter_code
_entity_poly.pdbx_strand_id
1 'polypeptide(L)' 'MPRFLNHYECPRCDNEWSDEWDCTCDDRCPDCDLSCSPVESDDLEGDDA' A
#
# COMPACT_ATOMS: atom_id res chain seq x y z
N MET A 1 7.88 15.70 0.78
CA MET A 1 7.34 14.73 1.76
C MET A 1 7.64 13.36 1.18
N PRO A 2 8.23 12.43 1.93
CA PRO A 2 8.48 11.09 1.40
C PRO A 2 7.14 10.45 1.05
N ARG A 3 7.05 9.86 -0.14
CA ARG A 3 5.89 9.06 -0.54
C ARG A 3 6.36 7.62 -0.60
N PHE A 4 5.46 6.72 -0.23
CA PHE A 4 5.71 5.28 -0.25
C PHE A 4 4.61 4.64 -1.07
N LEU A 5 5.00 3.83 -2.05
CA LEU A 5 4.07 2.94 -2.74
C LEU A 5 3.95 1.67 -1.91
N ASN A 6 2.88 1.58 -1.15
CA ASN A 6 2.60 0.42 -0.33
C ASN A 6 1.88 -0.63 -1.18
N HIS A 7 2.42 -1.84 -1.25
CA HIS A 7 1.81 -2.99 -1.90
C HIS A 7 1.09 -3.84 -0.85
N TYR A 8 -0.17 -4.17 -1.11
CA TYR A 8 -1.05 -4.91 -0.23
C TYR A 8 -1.54 -6.18 -0.92
N GLU A 9 -1.64 -7.25 -0.14
CA GLU A 9 -2.19 -8.53 -0.58
C GLU A 9 -3.30 -8.97 0.40
N CYS A 10 -4.49 -9.27 -0.14
CA CYS A 10 -5.63 -9.74 0.63
C CYS A 10 -5.58 -11.27 0.79
N PRO A 11 -5.31 -11.82 1.99
CA PRO A 11 -5.26 -13.28 2.19
C PRO A 11 -6.64 -13.96 2.12
N ARG A 12 -7.72 -13.18 2.04
CA ARG A 12 -9.11 -13.68 1.99
C ARG A 12 -9.64 -13.82 0.57
N CYS A 13 -9.25 -12.88 -0.28
CA CYS A 13 -9.82 -12.66 -1.59
C CYS A 13 -8.78 -12.72 -2.70
N ASP A 14 -7.49 -12.88 -2.33
CA ASP A 14 -6.34 -12.95 -3.23
C ASP A 14 -6.20 -11.67 -4.08
N ASN A 15 -6.80 -10.57 -3.63
CA ASN A 15 -6.70 -9.28 -4.30
C ASN A 15 -5.39 -8.60 -3.94
N GLU A 16 -4.65 -8.18 -4.95
CA GLU A 16 -3.40 -7.43 -4.83
C GLU A 16 -3.66 -5.99 -5.28
N TRP A 17 -3.27 -5.02 -4.48
CA TRP A 17 -3.37 -3.60 -4.84
C TRP A 17 -2.22 -2.82 -4.23
N SER A 18 -1.99 -1.62 -4.75
CA SER A 18 -0.99 -0.72 -4.20
C SER A 18 -1.56 0.68 -4.06
N ASP A 19 -1.12 1.38 -3.00
CA ASP A 19 -1.60 2.72 -2.68
C ASP A 19 -0.44 3.61 -2.20
N GLU A 20 -0.54 4.90 -2.53
CA GLU A 20 0.50 5.88 -2.24
C GLU A 20 0.20 6.60 -0.93
N TRP A 21 1.06 6.41 0.05
CA TRP A 21 0.92 7.05 1.36
C TRP A 21 2.18 7.78 1.75
N ASP A 22 2.03 8.79 2.61
CA ASP A 22 3.16 9.52 3.19
C ASP A 22 3.93 8.68 4.24
N CYS A 23 3.41 7.50 4.59
CA CYS A 23 4.02 6.53 5.50
C CYS A 23 3.58 5.09 5.18
N THR A 24 4.23 4.11 5.80
CA THR A 24 3.79 2.72 5.75
C THR A 24 2.61 2.51 6.71
N CYS A 25 1.40 2.39 6.18
CA CYS A 25 0.17 2.18 6.97
C CYS A 25 -0.71 1.07 6.39
N ASP A 26 -1.55 0.49 7.25
CA ASP A 26 -2.54 -0.50 6.84
C ASP A 26 -3.64 0.15 5.98
N ASP A 27 -4.07 -0.57 4.94
CA ASP A 27 -5.19 -0.16 4.08
C ASP A 27 -6.30 -1.22 4.08
N ARG A 28 -7.49 -0.85 3.63
CA ARG A 28 -8.64 -1.74 3.54
C ARG A 28 -8.80 -2.28 2.14
N CYS A 29 -8.93 -3.60 2.03
CA CYS A 29 -9.21 -4.24 0.75
C CYS A 29 -10.51 -3.71 0.14
N PRO A 30 -10.51 -3.27 -1.14
CA PRO A 30 -11.70 -2.70 -1.77
C PRO A 30 -12.86 -3.70 -1.95
N ASP A 31 -12.57 -5.02 -1.96
CA ASP A 31 -13.58 -6.06 -2.12
C ASP A 31 -14.18 -6.55 -0.80
N CYS A 32 -13.35 -6.75 0.22
CA CYS A 32 -13.79 -7.38 1.48
C CYS A 32 -13.66 -6.50 2.72
N ASP A 33 -13.17 -5.26 2.56
CA ASP A 33 -12.96 -4.26 3.62
C ASP A 33 -12.04 -4.75 4.76
N LEU A 34 -11.24 -5.79 4.49
CA LEU A 34 -10.29 -6.34 5.45
C LEU A 34 -9.10 -5.39 5.57
N SER A 35 -8.70 -5.10 6.81
CA SER A 35 -7.44 -4.41 7.10
C SER A 35 -6.26 -5.28 6.70
N CYS A 36 -5.48 -4.82 5.73
CA CYS A 36 -4.28 -5.48 5.25
C CYS A 36 -3.09 -4.56 5.46
N SER A 37 -2.04 -5.11 6.08
CA SER A 37 -0.74 -4.44 6.20
C SER A 37 0.00 -4.54 4.86
N PRO A 38 0.83 -3.55 4.50
CA PRO A 38 1.61 -3.63 3.29
C PRO A 38 2.62 -4.77 3.39
N VAL A 39 2.68 -5.59 2.35
CA VAL A 39 3.66 -6.68 2.21
C VAL A 39 5.03 -6.13 1.79
N GLU A 40 5.02 -5.07 0.98
CA GLU A 40 6.20 -4.37 0.51
C GLU A 40 5.88 -2.87 0.39
N SER A 41 6.88 -2.02 0.61
CA SER A 41 6.73 -0.57 0.48
C SER A 41 7.94 -0.04 -0.29
N ASP A 42 7.70 0.51 -1.47
CA ASP A 42 8.74 1.18 -2.25
C ASP A 42 8.80 2.66 -1.86
N ASP A 43 10.00 3.17 -1.59
CA ASP A 43 10.24 4.59 -1.46
C ASP A 43 10.03 5.29 -2.81
N LEU A 44 8.94 6.03 -2.92
CA LEU A 44 8.73 7.01 -3.98
C LEU A 44 9.47 8.29 -3.57
N GLU A 45 10.80 8.25 -3.63
CA GLU A 45 11.61 9.45 -3.50
C GLU A 45 11.20 10.42 -4.61
N GLY A 46 10.76 11.61 -4.21
CA GLY A 46 10.33 12.65 -5.13
C GLY A 46 11.45 12.96 -6.13
N ASP A 47 11.13 12.82 -7.41
CA ASP A 47 11.88 13.41 -8.52
C ASP A 47 11.81 14.94 -8.37
N ASP A 48 12.62 15.49 -7.46
CA ASP A 48 12.97 16.91 -7.45
C ASP A 48 14.13 17.08 -8.45
N ALA A 49 13.80 17.06 -9.76
CA ALA A 49 14.69 17.43 -10.85
C ALA A 49 14.83 18.96 -11.02
#